data_AF-A0A1X9X648-F1
#
_entry.id   AF-A0A1X9X648-F1
#
_cell.length_a   1.000
_cell.length_b   1.000
_cell.length_c   1.000
_cell.angle_alpha   90.00
_cell.angle_beta   90.00
_cell.angle_gamma   90.00
#
_symmetry.space_group_name_H-M   'P 1'
#
loop_
_entity.id
_entity.type
_entity.pdbx_description
1 polymer ?
#
loop_
_entity_poly.entity_id
_entity_poly.type
_entity_poly.pdbx_seq_one_letter_code
_entity_poly.pdbx_strand_id
1 'polypeptide(L)' 'IGGHGDPAQALERSLGNLKMDYVDLYLIHYPVPERRRSWRVLEDLRARGKTRSIG' A
#
# COMPACT_ATOMS: atom_id res chain seq x y z
N ILE A 1 -12.14 8.52 -15.09
CA ILE A 1 -10.77 8.83 -14.62
C ILE A 1 -10.73 8.56 -13.13
N GLY A 2 -10.42 7.31 -12.75
CA GLY A 2 -10.48 6.86 -11.36
C GLY A 2 -9.36 7.52 -10.55
N GLY A 3 -9.73 8.17 -9.45
CA GLY A 3 -8.76 8.79 -8.55
C GLY A 3 -7.78 7.74 -8.02
N HIS A 4 -6.48 8.03 -8.10
CA HIS A 4 -5.45 7.27 -7.41
C HIS A 4 -5.72 7.42 -5.90
N GLY A 5 -6.34 6.40 -5.31
CA GLY A 5 -6.68 6.37 -3.89
C GLY A 5 -5.42 6.40 -3.03
N ASP A 6 -5.56 6.87 -1.79
CA ASP A 6 -4.50 6.85 -0.80
C ASP A 6 -4.00 5.41 -0.57
N PRO A 7 -2.70 5.09 -0.79
CA PRO A 7 -2.17 3.74 -0.58
C PRO A 7 -2.40 3.20 0.83
N ALA A 8 -2.43 4.08 1.85
CA ALA A 8 -2.73 3.65 3.22
C ALA A 8 -4.16 3.12 3.34
N GLN A 9 -5.13 3.87 2.80
CA GLN A 9 -6.54 3.46 2.80
C GLN A 9 -6.77 2.21 1.94
N ALA A 10 -6.02 2.09 0.84
CA ALA A 10 -6.05 0.90 -0.01
C ALA A 10 -5.55 -0.35 0.74
N LEU A 11 -4.41 -0.25 1.45
CA LEU A 11 -3.88 -1.36 2.23
C LEU A 11 -4.82 -1.74 3.38
N GLU A 12 -5.37 -0.79 4.15
CA GLU A 12 -6.32 -1.11 5.22
C GLU A 12 -7.57 -1.82 4.69
N ARG A 13 -8.09 -1.41 3.52
CA ARG A 13 -9.21 -2.11 2.87
C ARG A 13 -8.81 -3.53 2.45
N SER A 14 -7.61 -3.72 1.90
CA SER A 14 -7.10 -5.05 1.55
C SER A 14 -6.96 -5.95 2.77
N LEU A 15 -6.39 -5.44 3.86
CA LEU A 15 -6.25 -6.15 5.14
C LEU A 15 -7.62 -6.56 5.71
N GLY A 16 -8.59 -5.65 5.70
CA GLY A 16 -9.97 -5.95 6.13
C GLY A 16 -10.63 -7.05 5.30
N ASN A 17 -10.45 -7.03 3.97
CA ASN A 17 -10.99 -8.07 3.09
C ASN A 17 -10.31 -9.43 3.31
N LEU A 18 -9.00 -9.44 3.55
CA LEU A 18 -8.21 -10.65 3.80
C LEU A 18 -8.34 -11.17 5.23
N LYS A 19 -8.92 -10.37 6.15
CA LYS A 19 -8.95 -10.64 7.59
C LYS A 19 -7.55 -10.87 8.17
N MET A 20 -6.62 -9.99 7.79
CA MET A 20 -5.23 -10.03 8.21
C MET A 20 -4.81 -8.72 8.84
N ASP A 21 -3.85 -8.77 9.75
CA ASP A 21 -3.26 -7.57 10.35
C ASP A 21 -2.09 -7.01 9.52
N TYR A 22 -1.46 -7.85 8.68
CA TYR A 22 -0.35 -7.49 7.79
C TYR A 22 -0.29 -8.41 6.55
N VAL A 23 0.51 -8.03 5.55
CA VAL A 23 0.89 -8.89 4.40
C VAL A 23 2.41 -8.96 4.22
N ASP A 24 2.94 -10.08 3.72
CA ASP A 24 4.38 -10.21 3.51
C ASP A 24 4.92 -9.27 2.41
N LEU A 25 4.13 -9.00 1.37
CA LEU A 25 4.51 -8.16 0.23
C LEU A 25 3.35 -7.29 -0.24
N TYR A 26 3.59 -5.99 -0.44
CA TYR A 26 2.63 -5.04 -1.03
C TYR A 26 3.22 -4.30 -2.23
N LEU A 27 2.48 -4.25 -3.35
CA LEU A 27 2.99 -3.80 -4.64
C LEU A 27 2.23 -2.59 -5.21
N ILE A 28 2.95 -1.68 -5.86
CA ILE A 28 2.36 -0.71 -6.80
C ILE A 28 2.04 -1.44 -8.12
N HIS A 29 0.76 -1.75 -8.35
CA HIS A 29 0.35 -2.62 -9.44
C HIS A 29 0.51 -2.02 -10.86
N TYR A 30 0.62 -0.70 -11.01
CA TYR A 30 0.78 -0.04 -12.31
C TYR A 30 1.57 1.26 -12.19
N PRO A 31 2.35 1.67 -13.22
CA PRO A 31 3.02 2.96 -13.24
C PRO A 31 2.02 4.12 -13.18
N VAL A 32 2.07 4.89 -12.11
CA VAL A 32 1.30 6.15 -11.95
C VAL A 32 2.24 7.36 -11.88
N PRO A 33 1.80 8.57 -12.29
CA PRO A 33 2.61 9.79 -12.17
C PRO A 33 3.07 10.06 -10.72
N GLU A 34 2.22 9.76 -9.74
CA GLU A 34 2.45 10.00 -8.31
C GLU A 34 3.26 8.87 -7.63
N ARG A 35 3.92 7.98 -8.38
CA ARG A 35 4.61 6.81 -7.84
C ARG A 35 5.57 7.13 -6.70
N ARG A 36 6.31 8.25 -6.78
CA ARG A 36 7.22 8.68 -5.69
C ARG A 36 6.49 9.02 -4.41
N ARG A 37 5.29 9.61 -4.51
CA ARG A 37 4.43 9.86 -3.35
C ARG A 37 3.92 8.55 -2.78
N SER A 38 3.41 7.65 -3.63
CA SER A 38 2.93 6.34 -3.19
C SER A 38 4.02 5.50 -2.53
N TRP A 39 5.24 5.53 -3.08
CA TRP A 39 6.40 4.84 -2.51
C TRP A 39 6.70 5.29 -1.07
N ARG A 40 6.69 6.60 -0.82
CA ARG A 40 6.87 7.14 0.55
C ARG A 40 5.80 6.67 1.52
N VAL A 41 4.55 6.51 1.05
CA VAL A 41 3.47 5.93 1.87
C VAL A 41 3.74 4.45 2.14
N LEU A 42 4.20 3.69 1.14
CA LEU A 42 4.58 2.29 1.31
C LEU A 42 5.73 2.11 2.32
N GLU A 43 6.72 3.02 2.33
CA GLU A 43 7.80 3.04 3.33
C GLU A 43 7.26 3.22 4.76
N ASP A 44 6.32 4.15 4.96
CA ASP A 44 5.65 4.37 6.24
C ASP A 44 4.78 3.16 6.67
N LEU A 45 4.03 2.55 5.74
CA LEU A 45 3.25 1.34 6.02
C LEU A 45 4.16 0.16 6.43
N ARG A 46 5.32 0.02 5.79
CA ARG A 46 6.34 -0.97 6.19
C ARG A 46 6.88 -0.66 7.59
N ALA A 47 7.19 0.61 7.89
CA ALA A 47 7.66 1.03 9.20
C ALA A 47 6.62 0.77 10.32
N ARG A 48 5.32 0.84 10.00
CA ARG A 48 4.22 0.51 10.91
C ARG A 48 3.92 -0.99 11.03
N GLY A 49 4.67 -1.86 10.34
CA GLY A 49 4.49 -3.31 10.40
C GLY A 49 3.29 -3.83 9.61
N LYS A 50 2.62 -3.00 8.79
CA LYS A 50 1.49 -3.41 7.95
C LYS A 50 1.91 -4.27 6.75
N THR A 51 3.19 -4.19 6.39
CA THR A 51 3.80 -5.12 5.43
C THR A 51 5.28 -5.35 5.71
N ARG A 52 5.81 -6.53 5.33
CA ARG A 52 7.24 -6.84 5.49
C ARG A 52 8.10 -6.33 4.32
N SER A 53 7.56 -6.38 3.11
CA SER A 53 8.25 -6.01 1.87
C SER A 53 7.37 -5.12 0.99
N ILE A 54 7.98 -4.21 0.23
CA ILE A 54 7.30 -3.28 -0.68
C ILE A 54 7.92 -3.34 -2.08
N GLY A 55 7.12 -3.17 -3.13
CA GLY A 55 7.56 -3.20 -4.52
C GLY A 55 6.67 -2.43 -5.50
#